data_AF-A0A7Y5UU54-F1
#
_entry.id   AF-A0A7Y5UU54-F1
#
_cell.length_a   1.000
_cell.length_b   1.000
_cell.length_c   1.000
_cell.angle_alpha   90.00
_cell.angle_beta   90.00
_cell.angle_gamma   90.00
#
_symmetry.space_group_name_H-M   'P 1'
#
loop_
_entity.id
_entity.type
_entity.pdbx_description
1 polymer ?
#
loop_
_entity_poly.entity_id
_entity_poly.type
_entity_poly.pdbx_seq_one_letter_code
_entity_poly.pdbx_strand_id
1 'polypeptide(L)'
;MIQILFGDEGHKARCMALAAATPGAHVSSAGGPAIDKHMLRIDTLTFWGHGDAAKFCGLSSEAFAGKVKDWMKWNPTIKTVEIITCNSRHGTLESKPLGNGQVESSWVKSYTDQVKPKLKKLGLVVKALPMGLGSSGAHRWSILKFSPTTNTWLYVTADGARDTDSMWPGVHAVEQDPLFQTTKNFVVAGQVVKAREVLRKYTLDFGTVGQLRNALITLA
;
A
#
# COMPACT_ATOMS: atom_id res chain seq x y z
N MET A 1 11.28 -17.21 -4.02
CA MET A 1 10.10 -17.44 -3.15
C MET A 1 9.69 -16.14 -2.50
N ILE A 2 8.39 -15.94 -2.24
CA ILE A 2 7.88 -14.69 -1.69
C ILE A 2 7.42 -14.92 -0.24
N GLN A 3 7.87 -14.05 0.66
CA GLN A 3 7.37 -14.00 2.02
C GLN A 3 6.44 -12.80 2.18
N ILE A 4 5.17 -13.05 2.47
CA ILE A 4 4.15 -12.04 2.71
C ILE A 4 4.04 -11.80 4.23
N LEU A 5 4.08 -10.55 4.64
CA LEU A 5 4.18 -10.11 6.03
C LEU A 5 3.00 -9.20 6.38
N PHE A 6 2.11 -9.65 7.25
CA PHE A 6 0.98 -8.82 7.72
C PHE A 6 1.40 -7.92 8.88
N GLY A 7 0.99 -6.65 8.83
CA GLY A 7 1.29 -5.66 9.88
C GLY A 7 0.57 -5.90 11.21
N ASP A 8 -0.65 -6.44 11.13
CA ASP A 8 -1.55 -6.71 12.26
C ASP A 8 -2.56 -7.81 11.87
N GLU A 9 -3.31 -8.33 12.84
CA GLU A 9 -4.28 -9.42 12.59
C GLU A 9 -5.41 -9.01 11.62
N GLY A 10 -5.76 -7.72 11.54
CA GLY A 10 -6.73 -7.21 10.57
C GLY A 10 -6.27 -7.35 9.11
N HIS A 11 -4.96 -7.45 8.88
CA HIS A 11 -4.36 -7.65 7.55
C HIS A 11 -4.07 -9.11 7.22
N LYS A 12 -4.14 -10.02 8.20
CA LYS A 12 -3.80 -11.43 8.01
C LYS A 12 -4.65 -12.09 6.93
N ALA A 13 -5.97 -11.89 6.94
CA ALA A 13 -6.85 -12.44 5.91
C ALA A 13 -6.50 -11.96 4.49
N ARG A 14 -6.09 -10.69 4.34
CA ARG A 14 -5.65 -10.11 3.07
C ARG A 14 -4.35 -10.75 2.58
N CYS A 15 -3.40 -10.94 3.49
CA CYS A 15 -2.13 -11.60 3.19
C CYS A 15 -2.31 -13.08 2.83
N MET A 16 -3.20 -13.79 3.52
CA MET A 16 -3.56 -15.18 3.20
C MET A 16 -4.20 -15.28 1.81
N ALA A 17 -5.12 -14.39 1.46
CA ALA A 17 -5.70 -14.34 0.13
C ALA A 17 -4.64 -14.05 -0.95
N LEU A 18 -3.72 -13.12 -0.69
CA LEU A 18 -2.62 -12.84 -1.61
C LEU A 18 -1.66 -14.03 -1.77
N ALA A 19 -1.34 -14.72 -0.69
CA ALA A 19 -0.50 -15.91 -0.73
C ALA A 19 -1.16 -17.05 -1.49
N ALA A 20 -2.46 -17.28 -1.29
CA ALA A 20 -3.22 -18.28 -2.05
C ALA A 20 -3.20 -18.00 -3.56
N ALA A 21 -3.17 -16.73 -3.95
CA ALA A 21 -3.05 -16.31 -5.36
C ALA A 21 -1.60 -16.20 -5.86
N THR A 22 -0.60 -16.45 -5.01
CA THR A 22 0.83 -16.28 -5.34
C THR A 22 1.55 -17.61 -5.13
N PRO A 23 1.82 -18.39 -6.20
CA PRO A 23 2.45 -19.71 -6.08
C PRO A 23 3.75 -19.68 -5.27
N GLY A 24 3.82 -20.55 -4.26
CA GLY A 24 4.97 -20.67 -3.37
C GLY A 24 5.14 -19.50 -2.39
N ALA A 25 4.14 -18.63 -2.21
CA ALA A 25 4.19 -17.61 -1.18
C ALA A 25 3.88 -18.17 0.20
N HIS A 26 4.54 -17.62 1.22
CA HIS A 26 4.28 -17.91 2.63
C HIS A 26 3.78 -16.66 3.34
N VAL A 27 3.06 -16.84 4.45
CA VAL A 27 2.51 -15.74 5.25
C VAL A 27 3.04 -15.82 6.68
N SER A 28 3.46 -14.68 7.23
CA SER A 28 3.80 -14.54 8.65
C SER A 28 3.56 -13.12 9.13
N SER A 29 3.65 -12.89 10.45
CA SER A 29 3.55 -11.54 11.01
C SER A 29 4.81 -10.72 10.70
N ALA A 30 4.64 -9.44 10.38
CA ALA A 30 5.73 -8.48 10.25
C ALA A 30 6.48 -8.24 11.58
N GLY A 31 5.81 -8.44 12.73
CA GLY A 31 6.43 -8.35 14.06
C GLY A 31 7.23 -9.60 14.43
N GLY A 32 6.90 -10.76 13.85
CA GLY A 32 7.54 -12.05 14.15
C GLY A 32 9.01 -12.14 13.71
N PRO A 33 9.79 -13.09 14.24
CA PRO A 33 11.18 -13.28 13.83
C PRO A 33 11.29 -13.66 12.35
N ALA A 34 12.48 -13.45 11.77
CA ALA A 34 12.78 -13.99 10.45
C ALA A 34 12.76 -15.53 10.50
N ILE A 35 12.19 -16.17 9.49
CA ILE A 35 12.12 -17.65 9.40
C ILE A 35 13.51 -18.22 9.06
N ASP A 36 13.84 -19.37 9.65
CA ASP A 36 15.15 -20.02 9.62
C ASP A 36 15.66 -20.40 8.20
N LYS A 37 17.00 -20.38 8.06
CA LYS A 37 17.90 -20.46 6.91
C LYS A 37 17.71 -21.65 5.96
N HIS A 38 17.05 -22.71 6.39
CA HIS A 38 17.35 -24.04 5.84
C HIS A 38 16.40 -24.54 4.75
N MET A 39 15.28 -23.85 4.46
CA MET A 39 14.29 -24.43 3.53
C MET A 39 13.75 -23.50 2.44
N LEU A 40 13.85 -22.18 2.57
CA LEU A 40 13.10 -21.25 1.72
C LEU A 40 14.04 -20.22 1.09
N ARG A 41 14.34 -20.36 -0.21
CA ARG A 41 15.07 -19.35 -0.99
C ARG A 41 14.16 -18.14 -1.25
N ILE A 42 14.05 -17.27 -0.24
CA ILE A 42 13.23 -16.05 -0.31
C ILE A 42 13.95 -15.00 -1.17
N ASP A 43 13.28 -14.48 -2.19
CA ASP A 43 13.78 -13.42 -3.08
C ASP A 43 13.05 -12.09 -2.89
N THR A 44 11.84 -12.14 -2.30
CA THR A 44 10.95 -10.99 -2.16
C THR A 44 10.29 -11.01 -0.79
N LEU A 45 10.36 -9.88 -0.08
CA LEU A 45 9.53 -9.60 1.09
C LEU A 45 8.38 -8.69 0.68
N THR A 46 7.14 -9.10 0.92
CA THR A 46 5.95 -8.30 0.64
C THR A 46 5.26 -7.97 1.95
N PHE A 47 5.27 -6.69 2.33
CA PHE A 47 4.59 -6.23 3.53
C PHE A 47 3.21 -5.69 3.16
N TRP A 48 2.18 -6.07 3.91
CA TRP A 48 0.85 -5.49 3.80
C TRP A 48 0.29 -5.15 5.17
N GLY A 49 0.03 -3.87 5.40
CA GLY A 49 -0.50 -3.36 6.67
C GLY A 49 -1.03 -1.94 6.56
N HIS A 50 -1.39 -1.37 7.70
CA HIS A 50 -1.63 0.06 7.80
C HIS A 50 -0.34 0.85 7.67
N GLY A 51 -0.45 2.06 7.12
CA GLY A 51 0.66 2.98 7.03
C GLY A 51 0.19 4.41 6.78
N ASP A 52 1.03 5.32 7.21
CA ASP A 52 0.95 6.76 6.99
C ASP A 52 2.36 7.29 6.67
N ALA A 53 2.60 8.59 6.76
CA ALA A 53 3.91 9.16 6.52
C ALA A 53 4.96 8.79 7.58
N ALA A 54 4.57 8.45 8.80
CA ALA A 54 5.46 8.19 9.93
C ALA A 54 5.75 6.69 10.16
N LYS A 55 4.74 5.82 9.96
CA LYS A 55 4.83 4.39 10.26
C LYS A 55 4.18 3.53 9.18
N PHE A 56 4.66 2.30 9.05
CA PHE A 56 4.07 1.26 8.22
C PHE A 56 4.21 -0.09 8.92
N CYS A 57 3.13 -0.87 9.00
CA CYS A 57 3.07 -2.09 9.81
C CYS A 57 3.51 -1.85 11.27
N GLY A 58 3.21 -0.67 11.82
CA GLY A 58 3.65 -0.25 13.15
C GLY A 58 5.14 0.15 13.27
N LEU A 59 5.91 0.07 12.19
CA LEU A 59 7.35 0.32 12.17
C LEU A 59 7.67 1.72 11.61
N SER A 60 8.55 2.46 12.30
CA SER A 60 9.19 3.64 11.70
C SER A 60 10.06 3.24 10.51
N SER A 61 10.48 4.20 9.70
CA SER A 61 11.30 3.92 8.51
C SER A 61 12.65 3.24 8.87
N GLU A 62 13.25 3.59 10.01
CA GLU A 62 14.48 3.01 10.55
C GLU A 62 14.24 1.58 11.02
N ALA A 63 13.18 1.35 11.81
CA ALA A 63 12.83 0.04 12.32
C ALA A 63 12.49 -0.93 11.19
N PHE A 64 11.80 -0.45 10.15
CA PHE A 64 11.48 -1.24 8.96
C PHE A 64 12.73 -1.63 8.18
N ALA A 65 13.65 -0.69 7.94
CA ALA A 65 14.92 -1.00 7.27
C ALA A 65 15.77 -2.00 8.09
N GLY A 66 15.79 -1.85 9.42
CA GLY A 66 16.40 -2.82 10.34
C GLY A 66 15.77 -4.20 10.20
N LYS A 67 14.43 -4.27 10.18
CA LYS A 67 13.70 -5.52 10.00
C LYS A 67 14.03 -6.22 8.70
N VAL A 68 14.08 -5.48 7.58
CA VAL A 68 14.48 -6.03 6.28
C VAL A 68 15.91 -6.57 6.33
N LYS A 69 16.84 -5.84 6.96
CA LYS A 69 18.22 -6.28 7.15
C LYS A 69 18.31 -7.58 7.96
N ASP A 70 17.50 -7.72 9.00
CA ASP A 70 17.43 -8.95 9.80
C ASP A 70 16.95 -10.14 8.95
N TRP A 71 15.94 -9.94 8.10
CA TRP A 71 15.51 -10.97 7.15
C TRP A 71 16.62 -11.34 6.16
N MET A 72 17.35 -10.36 5.62
CA MET A 72 18.46 -10.59 4.69
C MET A 72 19.62 -11.37 5.31
N LYS A 73 19.86 -11.24 6.62
CA LYS A 73 20.90 -12.01 7.34
C LYS A 73 20.68 -13.52 7.21
N TRP A 74 19.43 -13.94 7.23
CA TRP A 74 19.04 -15.35 7.11
C TRP A 74 18.72 -15.76 5.66
N ASN A 75 18.32 -14.78 4.84
CA ASN A 75 17.88 -14.98 3.46
C ASN A 75 18.63 -14.01 2.52
N PRO A 76 19.92 -14.26 2.23
CA PRO A 76 20.75 -13.34 1.44
C PRO A 76 20.31 -13.22 -0.03
N THR A 77 19.39 -14.07 -0.48
CA THR A 77 18.82 -14.01 -1.83
C THR A 77 17.71 -12.98 -2.00
N ILE A 78 17.28 -12.31 -0.93
CA ILE A 78 16.29 -11.23 -0.99
C ILE A 78 16.85 -10.09 -1.84
N LYS A 79 16.11 -9.73 -2.89
CA LYS A 79 16.43 -8.65 -3.82
C LYS A 79 15.32 -7.60 -3.91
N THR A 80 14.11 -7.95 -3.46
CA THR A 80 12.92 -7.09 -3.62
C THR A 80 12.20 -6.92 -2.31
N VAL A 81 11.76 -5.69 -2.04
CA VAL A 81 10.79 -5.35 -0.98
C VAL A 81 9.57 -4.71 -1.63
N GLU A 82 8.41 -5.26 -1.34
CA GLU A 82 7.11 -4.75 -1.77
C GLU A 82 6.37 -4.16 -0.57
N ILE A 83 5.84 -2.94 -0.72
CA ILE A 83 5.10 -2.20 0.30
C ILE A 83 3.67 -2.03 -0.20
N ILE A 84 2.71 -2.69 0.46
CA ILE A 84 1.27 -2.62 0.16
C ILE A 84 0.56 -1.96 1.34
N THR A 85 0.11 -0.72 1.15
CA THR A 85 -0.64 0.02 2.18
C THR A 85 -1.36 1.20 1.54
N CYS A 86 -2.32 1.74 2.26
CA CYS A 86 -2.81 3.09 2.06
C CYS A 86 -1.68 4.12 2.34
N ASN A 87 -1.75 5.30 1.73
CA ASN A 87 -1.00 6.52 2.07
C ASN A 87 0.55 6.48 2.11
N SER A 88 1.25 5.34 2.02
CA SER A 88 2.71 5.31 2.24
C SER A 88 3.53 6.06 1.21
N ARG A 89 2.97 6.29 0.02
CA ARG A 89 3.60 7.02 -1.09
C ARG A 89 3.28 8.49 -1.13
N HIS A 90 2.40 8.95 -0.24
CA HIS A 90 1.90 10.29 -0.29
C HIS A 90 2.53 11.10 0.84
N GLY A 91 3.31 12.12 0.47
CA GLY A 91 3.73 13.13 1.43
C GLY A 91 2.53 13.98 1.82
N THR A 92 2.57 14.53 3.02
CA THR A 92 1.48 15.36 3.56
C THR A 92 2.01 16.70 4.06
N LEU A 93 1.10 17.64 4.32
CA LEU A 93 1.42 18.86 5.03
C LEU A 93 1.13 18.64 6.51
N GLU A 94 2.15 18.78 7.35
CA GLU A 94 1.96 18.87 8.79
C GLU A 94 1.69 20.32 9.15
N SER A 95 0.51 20.58 9.69
CA SER A 95 0.09 21.90 10.14
C SER A 95 0.26 22.00 11.66
N LYS A 96 1.06 22.97 12.10
CA LYS A 96 1.33 23.25 13.51
C LYS A 96 0.81 24.65 13.88
N PRO A 97 -0.06 24.79 14.89
CA PRO A 97 -0.48 26.10 15.38
C PRO A 97 0.68 26.79 16.10
N LEU A 98 0.90 28.08 15.80
CA LEU A 98 2.01 28.88 16.33
C LEU A 98 1.66 29.69 17.59
N GLY A 99 0.51 29.44 18.21
CA GLY A 99 0.06 30.11 19.44
C GLY A 99 -0.39 31.58 19.26
N ASN A 100 -0.07 32.21 18.13
CA ASN A 100 -0.50 33.56 17.73
C ASN A 100 -1.71 33.54 16.76
N GLY A 101 -2.41 32.40 16.69
CA GLY A 101 -3.51 32.19 15.72
C GLY A 101 -3.06 31.82 14.30
N GLN A 102 -1.76 31.80 14.01
CA GLN A 102 -1.23 31.33 12.72
C GLN A 102 -0.99 29.82 12.72
N VAL A 103 -0.97 29.24 11.52
CA VAL A 103 -0.64 27.83 11.29
C VAL A 103 0.58 27.77 10.38
N GLU A 104 1.66 27.18 10.89
CA GLU A 104 2.80 26.79 10.07
C GLU A 104 2.47 25.47 9.38
N SER A 105 2.68 25.37 8.07
CA SER A 105 2.53 24.10 7.35
C SER A 105 3.85 23.70 6.72
N SER A 106 4.34 22.52 7.05
CA SER A 106 5.60 21.98 6.53
C SER A 106 5.36 20.67 5.78
N TRP A 107 6.15 20.43 4.74
CA TRP A 107 6.04 19.20 3.97
C TRP A 107 6.69 18.02 4.69
N VAL A 108 5.92 16.97 4.91
CA VAL A 108 6.38 15.69 5.45
C VAL A 108 6.56 14.71 4.29
N LYS A 109 7.78 14.16 4.16
CA LYS A 109 8.11 13.16 3.15
C LYS A 109 7.24 11.91 3.33
N SER A 110 6.85 11.28 2.23
CA SER A 110 6.15 10.00 2.28
C SER A 110 6.99 8.94 3.00
N TYR A 111 6.35 7.93 3.58
CA TYR A 111 7.06 6.82 4.20
C TYR A 111 8.01 6.13 3.21
N THR A 112 7.55 5.94 1.97
CA THR A 112 8.39 5.34 0.93
C THR A 112 9.62 6.18 0.59
N ASP A 113 9.53 7.51 0.62
CA ASP A 113 10.68 8.39 0.40
C ASP A 113 11.70 8.32 1.54
N GLN A 114 11.22 8.08 2.77
CA GLN A 114 12.09 7.92 3.94
C GLN A 114 12.81 6.57 3.97
N VAL A 115 12.15 5.50 3.53
CA VAL A 115 12.69 4.13 3.60
C VAL A 115 13.50 3.75 2.36
N LYS A 116 13.13 4.23 1.17
CA LYS A 116 13.77 3.86 -0.10
C LYS A 116 15.29 4.09 -0.13
N PRO A 117 15.84 5.23 0.33
CA PRO A 117 17.30 5.41 0.37
C PRO A 117 18.01 4.37 1.24
N LYS A 118 17.37 3.96 2.35
CA LYS A 118 17.90 2.95 3.27
C LYS A 118 17.93 1.57 2.62
N LEU A 119 16.86 1.17 1.95
CA LEU A 119 16.76 -0.12 1.27
C LEU A 119 17.62 -0.18 0.00
N LYS A 120 17.75 0.93 -0.75
CA LYS A 120 18.67 1.00 -1.90
C LYS A 120 20.13 0.80 -1.51
N LYS A 121 20.56 1.30 -0.35
CA LYS A 121 21.91 1.03 0.19
C LYS A 121 22.15 -0.46 0.48
N LEU A 122 21.09 -1.24 0.66
CA LEU A 122 21.14 -2.70 0.80
C LEU A 122 21.07 -3.44 -0.55
N GLY A 123 21.05 -2.71 -1.68
CA GLY A 123 20.93 -3.30 -3.02
C GLY A 123 19.53 -3.80 -3.39
N LEU A 124 18.49 -3.35 -2.66
CA LEU A 124 17.13 -3.83 -2.86
C LEU A 124 16.34 -3.00 -3.88
N VAL A 125 15.54 -3.69 -4.68
CA VAL A 125 14.44 -3.09 -5.45
C VAL A 125 13.27 -2.85 -4.52
N VAL A 126 12.76 -1.61 -4.49
CA VAL A 126 11.58 -1.27 -3.69
C VAL A 126 10.40 -1.07 -4.63
N LYS A 127 9.29 -1.75 -4.37
CA LYS A 127 8.02 -1.58 -5.09
C LYS A 127 6.91 -1.15 -4.15
N ALA A 128 5.98 -0.35 -4.65
CA ALA A 128 4.77 0.03 -3.93
C ALA A 128 3.63 0.34 -4.91
N LEU A 129 2.41 0.54 -4.41
CA LEU A 129 1.27 0.95 -5.22
C LEU A 129 1.57 2.27 -5.97
N PRO A 130 0.92 2.54 -7.12
CA PRO A 130 1.19 3.77 -7.87
C PRO A 130 0.69 5.01 -7.10
N MET A 131 1.22 6.17 -7.48
CA MET A 131 0.61 7.44 -7.14
C MET A 131 -0.26 7.87 -8.31
N GLY A 132 -1.49 8.33 -8.04
CA GLY A 132 -2.26 9.00 -9.06
C GLY A 132 -1.77 10.42 -9.32
N LEU A 133 -2.17 10.93 -10.48
CA LEU A 133 -1.92 12.29 -10.93
C LEU A 133 -3.26 12.97 -11.20
N GLY A 134 -3.39 14.20 -10.73
CA GLY A 134 -4.51 15.09 -11.00
C GLY A 134 -4.04 16.38 -11.66
N SER A 135 -4.96 17.33 -11.86
CA SER A 135 -4.67 18.63 -12.47
C SER A 135 -3.62 19.46 -11.71
N SER A 136 -3.53 19.26 -10.40
CA SER A 136 -2.62 19.99 -9.50
C SER A 136 -1.34 19.22 -9.19
N GLY A 137 -1.09 18.12 -9.91
CA GLY A 137 0.08 17.27 -9.74
C GLY A 137 -0.23 15.95 -9.04
N ALA A 138 0.74 15.45 -8.27
CA ALA A 138 0.61 14.18 -7.59
C ALA A 138 -0.47 14.20 -6.50
N HIS A 139 -1.30 13.16 -6.48
CA HIS A 139 -2.27 12.93 -5.43
C HIS A 139 -1.60 12.77 -4.06
N ARG A 140 -2.25 13.24 -3.00
CA ARG A 140 -1.73 13.30 -1.63
C ARG A 140 -2.35 12.26 -0.68
N TRP A 141 -3.33 11.51 -1.17
CA TRP A 141 -4.02 10.50 -0.38
C TRP A 141 -4.34 9.28 -1.23
N SER A 142 -4.39 8.13 -0.58
CA SER A 142 -4.85 6.89 -1.17
C SER A 142 -5.43 5.92 -0.15
N ILE A 143 -6.39 5.14 -0.63
CA ILE A 143 -7.05 4.07 0.12
C ILE A 143 -7.04 2.80 -0.72
N LEU A 144 -6.62 1.71 -0.08
CA LEU A 144 -6.72 0.36 -0.62
C LEU A 144 -7.81 -0.39 0.14
N LYS A 145 -8.84 -0.79 -0.60
CA LYS A 145 -9.96 -1.60 -0.13
C LYS A 145 -9.81 -3.02 -0.67
N PHE A 146 -10.24 -3.99 0.13
CA PHE A 146 -10.21 -5.42 -0.21
C PHE A 146 -11.58 -6.03 0.05
N SER A 147 -12.07 -6.81 -0.91
CA SER A 147 -13.30 -7.58 -0.77
C SER A 147 -12.95 -9.05 -0.54
N PRO A 148 -13.14 -9.58 0.67
CA PRO A 148 -12.86 -10.99 0.97
C PRO A 148 -13.79 -11.94 0.21
N THR A 149 -15.03 -11.50 -0.09
CA THR A 149 -16.04 -12.32 -0.77
C THR A 149 -15.62 -12.70 -2.19
N THR A 150 -14.96 -11.77 -2.90
CA THR A 150 -14.60 -11.97 -4.32
C THR A 150 -13.10 -11.97 -4.56
N ASN A 151 -12.29 -11.81 -3.51
CA ASN A 151 -10.84 -11.62 -3.61
C ASN A 151 -10.46 -10.53 -4.62
N THR A 152 -11.16 -9.40 -4.56
CA THR A 152 -10.89 -8.22 -5.39
C THR A 152 -10.41 -7.06 -4.52
N TRP A 153 -9.72 -6.12 -5.13
CA TRP A 153 -9.24 -4.90 -4.48
C TRP A 153 -9.64 -3.67 -5.29
N LEU A 154 -9.74 -2.56 -4.57
CA LEU A 154 -9.94 -1.23 -5.12
C LEU A 154 -8.88 -0.30 -4.52
N TYR A 155 -8.20 0.44 -5.37
CA TYR A 155 -7.25 1.46 -4.98
C TYR A 155 -7.68 2.81 -5.55
N VAL A 156 -7.96 3.74 -4.65
CA VAL A 156 -8.35 5.10 -5.00
C VAL A 156 -7.25 6.03 -4.54
N THR A 157 -6.82 6.95 -5.40
CA THR A 157 -5.93 8.04 -4.97
C THR A 157 -6.54 9.38 -5.36
N ALA A 158 -6.35 10.40 -4.53
CA ALA A 158 -6.85 11.74 -4.80
C ALA A 158 -5.93 12.82 -4.19
N ASP A 159 -6.05 14.04 -4.71
CA ASP A 159 -5.48 15.22 -4.04
C ASP A 159 -6.44 15.73 -2.94
N GLY A 160 -5.96 16.66 -2.10
CA GLY A 160 -6.76 17.30 -1.05
C GLY A 160 -6.03 17.48 0.27
N ALA A 161 -6.60 18.34 1.13
CA ALA A 161 -6.06 18.59 2.48
C ALA A 161 -6.39 17.47 3.48
N ARG A 162 -7.39 16.64 3.17
CA ARG A 162 -7.85 15.49 3.98
C ARG A 162 -8.41 14.41 3.07
N ASP A 163 -8.41 13.16 3.56
CA ASP A 163 -8.92 11.95 2.88
C ASP A 163 -10.36 12.06 2.32
N THR A 164 -11.12 13.12 2.64
CA THR A 164 -12.58 13.21 2.47
C THR A 164 -13.08 13.74 1.13
N ASP A 165 -12.35 14.63 0.47
CA ASP A 165 -13.03 15.51 -0.50
C ASP A 165 -13.12 14.90 -1.90
N SER A 166 -12.31 13.88 -2.20
CA SER A 166 -12.32 13.22 -3.52
C SER A 166 -12.03 11.73 -3.46
N MET A 167 -11.19 11.29 -2.51
CA MET A 167 -10.89 9.86 -2.35
C MET A 167 -12.11 9.08 -1.83
N TRP A 168 -12.69 9.47 -0.69
CA TRP A 168 -13.90 8.80 -0.17
C TRP A 168 -15.10 8.86 -1.11
N PRO A 169 -15.40 9.97 -1.82
CA PRO A 169 -16.38 9.99 -2.89
C PRO A 169 -16.13 8.93 -3.97
N GLY A 170 -14.88 8.75 -4.42
CA GLY A 170 -14.54 7.70 -5.38
C GLY A 170 -14.72 6.28 -4.83
N VAL A 171 -14.39 6.05 -3.55
CA VAL A 171 -14.69 4.77 -2.88
C VAL A 171 -16.19 4.54 -2.81
N HIS A 172 -16.96 5.53 -2.35
CA HIS A 172 -18.41 5.43 -2.21
C HIS A 172 -19.10 5.27 -3.56
N ALA A 173 -18.61 5.91 -4.63
CA ALA A 173 -19.16 5.72 -5.97
C ALA A 173 -19.10 4.25 -6.39
N VAL A 174 -18.01 3.54 -6.06
CA VAL A 174 -17.88 2.09 -6.32
C VAL A 174 -18.68 1.27 -5.32
N GLU A 175 -18.58 1.55 -4.03
CA GLU A 175 -19.26 0.76 -3.01
C GLU A 175 -20.79 0.90 -3.07
N GLN A 176 -21.33 2.03 -3.53
CA GLN A 176 -22.77 2.26 -3.68
C GLN A 176 -23.29 1.85 -5.06
N ASP A 177 -22.43 1.43 -6.00
CA ASP A 177 -22.89 0.94 -7.29
C ASP A 177 -23.73 -0.35 -7.11
N PRO A 178 -24.89 -0.49 -7.78
CA PRO A 178 -25.75 -1.66 -7.64
C PRO A 178 -25.02 -3.00 -7.88
N LEU A 179 -24.05 -3.02 -8.80
CA LEU A 179 -23.26 -4.22 -9.07
C LEU A 179 -22.34 -4.56 -7.90
N PHE A 180 -21.72 -3.56 -7.24
CA PHE A 180 -20.95 -3.84 -6.04
C PHE A 180 -21.84 -4.32 -4.90
N GLN A 181 -22.99 -3.68 -4.68
CA GLN A 181 -23.87 -4.06 -3.59
C GLN A 181 -24.35 -5.51 -3.71
N THR A 182 -24.58 -5.96 -4.95
CA THR A 182 -25.00 -7.34 -5.26
C THR A 182 -23.85 -8.34 -5.22
N THR A 183 -22.70 -8.01 -5.84
CA THR A 183 -21.62 -8.98 -6.09
C THR A 183 -20.47 -8.89 -5.09
N LYS A 184 -20.35 -7.77 -4.38
CA LYS A 184 -19.17 -7.35 -3.61
C LYS A 184 -17.87 -7.43 -4.42
N ASN A 185 -17.94 -7.20 -5.74
CA ASN A 185 -16.82 -7.29 -6.67
C ASN A 185 -16.33 -5.90 -7.09
N PHE A 186 -15.13 -5.53 -6.67
CA PHE A 186 -14.53 -4.23 -7.01
C PHE A 186 -14.17 -4.10 -8.49
N VAL A 187 -13.87 -5.20 -9.19
CA VAL A 187 -13.54 -5.17 -10.62
C VAL A 187 -14.76 -4.77 -11.43
N VAL A 188 -15.89 -5.43 -11.20
CA VAL A 188 -17.12 -5.20 -11.96
C VAL A 188 -17.65 -3.78 -11.75
N ALA A 189 -17.82 -3.37 -10.48
CA ALA A 189 -18.32 -2.04 -10.17
C ALA A 189 -17.30 -0.94 -10.52
N GLY A 190 -16.01 -1.19 -10.29
CA GLY A 190 -14.94 -0.26 -10.64
C GLY A 190 -14.91 0.05 -12.13
N GLN A 191 -15.13 -0.94 -13.00
CA GLN A 191 -15.23 -0.73 -14.45
C GLN A 191 -16.39 0.20 -14.82
N VAL A 192 -17.57 -0.02 -14.24
CA VAL A 192 -18.76 0.81 -14.50
C VAL A 192 -18.54 2.25 -14.04
N VAL A 193 -18.06 2.44 -12.80
CA VAL A 193 -17.79 3.79 -12.26
C VAL A 193 -16.72 4.50 -13.08
N LYS A 194 -15.63 3.79 -13.44
CA LYS A 194 -14.54 4.35 -14.27
C LYS A 194 -15.02 4.79 -15.66
N ALA A 195 -15.99 4.09 -16.25
CA ALA A 195 -16.57 4.45 -17.54
C ALA A 195 -17.55 5.63 -17.43
N ARG A 196 -18.34 5.69 -16.35
CA ARG A 196 -19.34 6.75 -16.11
C ARG A 196 -18.70 8.09 -15.72
N GLU A 197 -17.66 8.06 -14.89
CA GLU A 197 -17.05 9.26 -14.30
C GLU A 197 -15.76 9.65 -15.02
N VAL A 198 -15.90 10.20 -16.22
CA VAL A 198 -14.78 10.60 -17.08
C VAL A 198 -14.04 11.86 -16.60
N LEU A 199 -14.72 12.75 -15.85
CA LEU A 199 -14.15 13.98 -15.28
C LEU A 199 -13.78 13.85 -13.79
N ARG A 200 -13.45 12.64 -13.35
CA ARG A 200 -13.11 12.35 -11.94
C ARG A 200 -11.85 13.09 -11.49
N LYS A 201 -11.87 13.56 -10.23
CA LYS A 201 -10.74 14.20 -9.54
C LYS A 201 -9.85 13.21 -8.77
N TYR A 202 -10.09 11.92 -8.97
CA TYR A 202 -9.39 10.81 -8.33
C TYR A 202 -8.97 9.78 -9.37
N THR A 203 -7.94 9.00 -9.09
CA THR A 203 -7.61 7.82 -9.89
C THR A 203 -8.29 6.60 -9.30
N LEU A 204 -8.79 5.73 -10.17
CA LEU A 204 -9.44 4.48 -9.81
C LEU A 204 -8.69 3.33 -10.45
N ASP A 205 -8.13 2.46 -9.62
CA ASP A 205 -7.51 1.20 -10.03
C ASP A 205 -8.11 0.04 -9.23
N PHE A 206 -8.20 -1.13 -9.84
CA PHE A 206 -8.86 -2.29 -9.25
C PHE A 206 -8.41 -3.57 -9.95
N GLY A 207 -8.55 -4.69 -9.26
CA GLY A 207 -8.18 -5.98 -9.79
C GLY A 207 -8.56 -7.12 -8.88
N THR A 208 -8.25 -8.33 -9.31
CA THR A 208 -8.22 -9.52 -8.44
C THR A 208 -6.99 -9.49 -7.56
N VAL A 209 -7.02 -10.18 -6.41
CA VAL A 209 -5.89 -10.21 -5.46
C VAL A 209 -4.62 -10.77 -6.12
N GLY A 210 -4.74 -11.71 -7.07
CA GLY A 210 -3.61 -12.21 -7.85
C GLY A 210 -2.96 -11.18 -8.77
N GLN A 211 -3.67 -10.10 -9.12
CA GLN A 211 -3.14 -8.99 -9.92
C GLN A 211 -2.52 -7.89 -9.06
N LEU A 212 -2.72 -7.88 -7.74
CA LEU A 212 -2.31 -6.77 -6.87
C LEU A 212 -0.80 -6.50 -6.93
N ARG A 213 0.03 -7.55 -6.93
CA ARG A 213 1.49 -7.41 -7.01
C ARG A 213 1.96 -6.86 -8.36
N ASN A 214 1.22 -7.15 -9.43
CA ASN A 214 1.52 -6.62 -10.76
C ASN A 214 1.17 -5.13 -10.88
N ALA A 215 0.26 -4.62 -10.04
CA ALA A 215 -0.04 -3.20 -9.95
C ALA A 215 1.05 -2.41 -9.20
N LEU A 216 1.97 -3.06 -8.49
CA LEU A 216 3.06 -2.39 -7.81
C LEU A 216 4.11 -1.90 -8.81
N ILE A 217 4.54 -0.65 -8.65
CA ILE A 217 5.59 -0.05 -9.47
C ILE A 217 6.91 -0.03 -8.71
N THR A 218 8.02 -0.18 -9.44
CA THR A 218 9.36 0.05 -8.88
C THR A 218 9.55 1.53 -8.59
N LEU A 219 10.03 1.85 -7.39
CA LEU A 219 10.33 3.22 -6.99
C LEU A 219 11.70 3.63 -7.55
N ALA A 220 11.68 4.43 -8.63
CA ALA A 220 12.86 5.01 -9.28
C ALA A 220 13.61 5.95 -8.34
#